data_AF-A0A420CSJ6-F1
#
_entry.id   AF-A0A420CSJ6-F1
#
_cell.length_a   1.000
_cell.length_b   1.000
_cell.length_c   1.000
_cell.angle_alpha   90.00
_cell.angle_beta   90.00
_cell.angle_gamma   90.00
#
_symmetry.space_group_name_H-M   'P 1'
#
loop_
_entity.id
_entity.type
_entity.pdbx_description
1 polymer ?
#
loop_
_entity_poly.entity_id
_entity_poly.type
_entity_poly.pdbx_seq_one_letter_code
_entity_poly.pdbx_strand_id
1 'polypeptide(L)'
;MFLVSTTELYQFLKIPLLIEHYITHKNLNPEMSLAAFLKTHYDHPVKDSDHDQDQRLPFVSHANLLSVVFTINPSLDFHCVEKVFTPIEIKKTFYKSALYNKEILNSIWQPPRFPQS
;
A
#
# COMPACT_ATOMS: atom_id res chain seq x y z
N MET A 1 -19.32 0.04 5.80
CA MET A 1 -20.33 -0.96 6.21
C MET A 1 -20.51 -2.07 5.18
N PHE A 2 -20.81 -1.77 3.91
CA PHE A 2 -21.10 -2.79 2.88
C PHE A 2 -20.06 -3.93 2.80
N LEU A 3 -18.77 -3.62 2.64
CA LEU A 3 -17.72 -4.65 2.53
C LEU A 3 -17.63 -5.57 3.74
N VAL A 4 -17.78 -5.02 4.96
CA VAL A 4 -17.75 -5.82 6.20
C VAL A 4 -18.98 -6.72 6.32
N SER A 5 -20.14 -6.27 5.82
CA SER A 5 -21.39 -7.04 5.88
C SER A 5 -21.55 -8.08 4.78
N THR A 6 -20.91 -7.91 3.62
CA THR A 6 -21.07 -8.78 2.45
C THR A 6 -19.87 -9.67 2.16
N THR A 7 -18.76 -9.46 2.87
CA THR A 7 -17.55 -10.28 2.73
C THR A 7 -17.08 -10.76 4.10
N GLU A 8 -16.16 -11.71 4.13
CA GLU A 8 -15.56 -12.21 5.37
C GLU A 8 -14.61 -11.21 6.06
N LEU A 9 -14.58 -9.95 5.62
CA LEU A 9 -13.80 -8.89 6.27
C LEU A 9 -14.18 -8.71 7.75
N TYR A 10 -15.41 -9.08 8.16
CA TYR A 10 -15.80 -9.08 9.57
C TYR A 10 -14.97 -10.05 10.43
N GLN A 11 -14.37 -11.11 9.86
CA GLN A 11 -13.56 -12.07 10.60
C GLN A 11 -12.30 -11.40 11.19
N PHE A 12 -11.78 -10.34 10.58
CA PHE A 12 -10.67 -9.56 11.14
C PHE A 12 -11.01 -8.89 12.48
N LEU A 13 -12.30 -8.66 12.78
CA LEU A 13 -12.73 -8.15 14.09
C LEU A 13 -12.50 -9.17 15.21
N LYS A 14 -12.27 -10.45 14.89
CA LYS A 14 -11.96 -11.52 15.84
C LYS A 14 -10.46 -11.70 16.08
N ILE A 15 -9.59 -10.91 15.44
CA ILE A 15 -8.14 -10.95 15.68
C ILE A 15 -7.76 -10.76 17.16
N PRO A 16 -8.42 -9.88 17.95
CA PRO A 16 -8.13 -9.78 19.38
C PRO A 16 -8.32 -11.11 20.13
N LEU A 17 -9.36 -11.87 19.79
CA LEU A 17 -9.63 -13.19 20.38
C LEU A 17 -8.53 -14.21 20.04
N LEU A 18 -8.02 -14.19 18.80
CA LEU A 18 -6.90 -15.03 18.38
C LEU A 18 -5.64 -14.73 19.20
N ILE A 19 -5.38 -13.45 19.48
CA ILE A 19 -4.23 -13.01 20.28
C ILE A 19 -4.37 -13.49 21.74
N GLU A 20 -5.55 -13.32 22.34
CA GLU A 20 -5.82 -13.81 23.70
C GLU A 20 -5.63 -15.34 23.79
N HIS A 21 -6.16 -16.09 22.83
CA HIS A 21 -6.00 -17.55 22.78
C HIS A 21 -4.53 -17.96 22.64
N TYR A 22 -3.78 -17.28 21.77
CA TYR A 22 -2.34 -17.50 21.62
C TYR A 22 -1.57 -17.23 22.92
N ILE A 23 -1.89 -16.15 23.63
CA ILE A 23 -1.24 -15.82 24.92
C ILE A 23 -1.53 -16.92 25.95
N THR A 24 -2.76 -17.43 26.02
CA THR A 24 -3.11 -18.53 26.92
C THR A 24 -2.25 -19.76 26.65
N HIS A 25 -2.16 -20.20 25.39
CA HIS A 25 -1.31 -21.34 25.04
C HIS A 25 0.18 -21.04 25.22
N LYS A 26 0.64 -19.80 25.04
CA LYS A 26 2.03 -19.39 25.27
C LYS A 26 2.40 -19.44 26.76
N ASN A 27 1.44 -19.13 27.63
CA ASN A 27 1.60 -19.24 29.08
C ASN A 27 1.63 -20.71 29.53
N LEU A 28 0.83 -21.57 28.91
CA LEU A 28 0.83 -23.02 29.18
C LEU A 28 2.09 -23.71 28.62
N ASN A 29 2.51 -23.32 27.41
CA ASN A 29 3.64 -23.89 26.69
C ASN A 29 4.59 -22.77 26.21
N PRO A 30 5.61 -22.41 26.99
CA PRO A 30 6.53 -21.31 26.67
C PRO A 30 7.28 -21.50 25.34
N GLU A 31 7.52 -22.73 24.92
CA GLU A 31 8.17 -23.05 23.64
C GLU A 31 7.24 -22.91 22.42
N MET A 32 5.94 -22.68 22.63
CA MET A 32 4.99 -22.59 21.53
C MET A 32 5.25 -21.33 20.70
N SER A 33 5.46 -21.52 19.40
CA SER A 33 5.54 -20.42 18.44
C SER A 33 4.15 -20.08 17.87
N LEU A 34 3.98 -18.87 17.36
CA LEU A 34 2.74 -18.47 16.69
C LEU A 34 2.43 -19.36 15.47
N ALA A 35 3.45 -19.76 14.71
CA ALA A 35 3.26 -20.67 13.58
C ALA A 35 2.80 -22.07 14.04
N ALA A 36 3.36 -22.59 15.13
CA ALA A 36 2.92 -23.86 15.71
C ALA A 36 1.46 -23.79 16.20
N PHE A 37 1.10 -22.69 16.88
CA PHE A 37 -0.27 -22.43 17.32
C PHE A 37 -1.26 -22.40 16.15
N LEU A 38 -0.96 -21.64 15.11
CA LEU A 38 -1.81 -21.57 13.91
C LEU A 38 -1.92 -22.93 13.24
N LYS A 39 -0.82 -23.70 13.16
CA LYS A 39 -0.85 -25.04 12.58
C LYS A 39 -1.82 -25.96 13.35
N THR A 40 -1.78 -25.97 14.68
CA THR A 40 -2.67 -26.81 15.50
C THR A 40 -4.15 -26.47 15.28
N HIS A 41 -4.49 -25.20 15.04
CA HIS A 41 -5.88 -24.75 14.94
C HIS A 41 -6.43 -24.68 13.50
N TYR A 42 -5.57 -24.56 12.48
CA TYR A 42 -6.00 -24.35 11.08
C TYR A 42 -5.56 -25.44 10.09
N ASP A 43 -4.60 -26.30 10.43
CA ASP A 43 -4.15 -27.40 9.53
C ASP A 43 -4.97 -28.67 9.76
N HIS A 44 -4.94 -29.18 10.99
CA HIS A 44 -5.67 -30.38 11.40
C HIS A 44 -6.27 -30.16 12.80
N PRO A 45 -7.40 -29.42 12.89
CA PRO A 45 -7.99 -29.07 14.17
C PRO A 45 -8.37 -30.35 14.93
N VAL A 46 -7.69 -30.59 16.05
CA VAL A 46 -8.04 -31.68 16.96
C VAL A 46 -9.23 -31.24 17.79
N LYS A 47 -10.26 -32.08 17.88
CA LYS A 47 -11.37 -31.86 18.81
C LYS A 47 -10.88 -32.15 20.22
N ASP A 48 -10.41 -31.11 20.91
CA ASP A 48 -10.03 -31.17 22.32
C ASP A 48 -11.04 -30.40 23.20
N SER A 49 -10.77 -30.27 24.49
CA SER A 49 -11.61 -29.51 25.45
C SER A 49 -11.91 -28.08 25.02
N ASP A 50 -11.05 -27.48 24.19
CA ASP A 50 -11.12 -26.07 23.80
C ASP A 50 -11.87 -25.87 22.48
N HIS A 51 -12.52 -26.93 21.96
CA HIS A 51 -13.21 -26.91 20.67
C HIS A 51 -14.19 -25.73 20.50
N ASP A 52 -14.93 -25.37 21.55
CA ASP A 52 -15.88 -24.26 21.52
C ASP A 52 -15.19 -22.89 21.40
N GLN A 53 -13.97 -22.73 21.97
CA GLN A 53 -13.17 -21.52 21.81
C GLN A 53 -12.55 -21.47 20.41
N ASP A 54 -12.09 -22.61 19.90
CA ASP A 54 -11.50 -22.71 18.56
C ASP A 54 -12.51 -22.30 17.48
N GLN A 55 -13.77 -22.70 17.60
CA GLN A 55 -14.84 -22.29 16.66
C GLN A 55 -15.07 -20.78 16.61
N ARG A 56 -14.66 -20.04 17.65
CA ARG A 56 -14.82 -18.59 17.71
C ARG A 56 -13.68 -17.85 17.03
N LEU A 57 -12.57 -18.52 16.72
CA LEU A 57 -11.41 -17.93 16.05
C LEU A 57 -11.77 -17.42 14.65
N PRO A 58 -11.04 -16.41 14.15
CA PRO A 58 -11.22 -15.90 12.80
C PRO A 58 -11.02 -17.03 11.77
N PHE A 59 -11.88 -17.10 10.76
CA PHE A 59 -11.75 -18.03 9.63
C PHE A 59 -11.79 -19.54 9.98
N VAL A 60 -12.23 -19.93 11.18
CA VAL A 60 -12.49 -21.35 11.51
C VAL A 60 -13.87 -21.77 11.01
N SER A 61 -14.87 -20.92 11.24
CA SER A 61 -16.23 -21.09 10.73
C SER A 61 -16.58 -19.97 9.75
N HIS A 62 -17.02 -20.35 8.55
CA HIS A 62 -17.46 -19.42 7.50
C HIS A 62 -18.98 -19.26 7.55
N ALA A 63 -19.47 -18.02 7.50
CA ALA A 63 -20.89 -17.77 7.33
C ALA A 63 -21.25 -17.86 5.85
N ASN A 64 -22.36 -18.50 5.51
CA ASN A 64 -22.92 -18.45 4.16
C ASN A 64 -23.47 -17.04 3.89
N LEU A 65 -22.59 -16.12 3.52
CA LEU A 65 -22.97 -14.78 3.09
C LEU A 65 -23.64 -14.89 1.72
N LEU A 66 -24.83 -14.31 1.58
CA LEU A 66 -25.49 -14.16 0.28
C LEU A 66 -24.64 -13.23 -0.59
N SER A 67 -23.89 -13.82 -1.53
CA SER A 67 -23.11 -13.08 -2.51
C SER A 67 -24.03 -12.59 -3.62
N VAL A 68 -24.29 -11.29 -3.65
CA VAL A 68 -25.01 -10.62 -4.74
C VAL A 68 -23.96 -10.10 -5.72
N VAL A 69 -23.80 -10.81 -6.85
CA VAL A 69 -22.92 -10.39 -7.94
C VAL A 69 -23.67 -9.39 -8.81
N PHE A 70 -23.27 -8.13 -8.78
CA PHE A 70 -23.69 -7.15 -9.78
C PHE A 70 -22.81 -7.33 -11.02
N THR A 71 -23.37 -7.88 -12.09
CA THR A 71 -22.73 -7.85 -13.40
C THR A 71 -22.78 -6.42 -13.91
N ILE A 72 -21.63 -5.79 -14.04
CA ILE A 72 -21.51 -4.50 -14.72
C ILE A 72 -21.94 -4.74 -16.17
N ASN A 73 -22.95 -3.99 -16.63
CA ASN A 73 -23.31 -3.97 -18.05
C ASN A 73 -22.03 -3.66 -18.85
N PRO A 74 -21.66 -4.40 -19.92
CA PRO A 74 -20.40 -4.22 -20.64
C PRO A 74 -20.17 -2.80 -21.19
N SER A 75 -21.20 -1.96 -21.23
CA SER A 75 -21.09 -0.53 -21.51
C SER A 75 -20.69 0.26 -20.26
N LEU A 76 -19.45 0.09 -19.78
CA LEU A 76 -18.88 1.03 -18.82
C LEU A 76 -18.03 2.06 -19.59
N ASP A 77 -18.66 3.15 -19.99
CA ASP A 77 -17.96 4.30 -20.59
C ASP A 77 -17.15 5.00 -19.51
N PHE A 78 -15.86 4.65 -19.42
CA PHE A 78 -14.91 5.42 -18.64
C PHE A 78 -14.62 6.75 -19.37
N HIS A 79 -15.33 7.80 -18.99
CA HIS A 79 -14.93 9.16 -19.38
C HIS A 79 -13.67 9.55 -18.59
N CYS A 80 -12.51 9.25 -19.18
CA CYS A 80 -11.25 9.84 -18.74
C CYS A 80 -11.29 11.33 -19.13
N VAL A 81 -11.57 12.19 -18.15
CA VAL A 81 -11.36 13.64 -18.32
C VAL A 81 -9.86 13.82 -18.45
N GLU A 82 -9.39 14.10 -19.66
CA GLU A 82 -8.02 14.50 -19.91
C GLU A 82 -7.73 15.67 -18.97
N LYS A 83 -6.81 15.45 -18.02
CA LYS A 83 -6.33 16.55 -17.18
C LYS A 83 -5.66 17.53 -18.14
N VAL A 84 -6.36 18.62 -18.44
CA VAL A 84 -5.76 19.78 -19.11
C VAL A 84 -4.64 20.25 -18.20
N PHE A 85 -3.41 19.88 -18.55
CA PHE A 85 -2.22 20.44 -17.96
C PHE A 85 -2.23 21.92 -18.35
N THR A 86 -2.63 22.79 -17.44
CA THR A 86 -2.30 24.21 -17.54
C THR A 86 -0.79 24.29 -17.29
N PRO A 87 0.01 24.76 -18.26
CA PRO A 87 1.42 24.97 -18.00
C PRO A 87 1.51 26.03 -16.89
N ILE A 88 2.00 25.63 -15.72
CA ILE A 88 2.40 26.60 -14.71
C ILE A 88 3.59 27.34 -15.34
N GLU A 89 3.36 28.60 -15.69
CA GLU A 89 4.40 29.46 -16.21
C GLU A 89 5.40 29.74 -15.09
N ILE A 90 6.39 28.85 -14.94
CA ILE A 90 7.50 29.08 -14.02
C ILE A 90 8.29 30.24 -14.62
N LYS A 91 8.06 31.46 -14.09
CA LYS A 91 8.93 32.60 -14.35
C LYS A 91 10.34 32.23 -13.90
N LYS A 92 11.17 31.78 -14.84
CA LYS A 92 12.61 31.64 -14.65
C LYS A 92 13.14 33.04 -14.38
N THR A 93 13.40 33.35 -13.11
CA THR A 93 14.17 34.53 -12.75
C THR A 93 15.60 34.27 -13.22
N PHE A 94 15.96 34.83 -14.38
CA PHE A 94 17.35 34.91 -14.78
C PHE A 94 18.07 35.77 -13.74
N TYR A 95 18.94 35.16 -12.93
CA TYR A 95 19.88 35.90 -12.11
C TYR A 95 20.82 36.66 -13.04
N LYS A 96 20.46 37.92 -13.34
CA LYS A 96 21.36 38.85 -14.00
C LYS A 96 22.40 39.25 -12.96
N SER A 97 23.54 38.55 -12.94
CA SER A 97 24.66 38.95 -12.11
C SER A 97 25.02 40.39 -12.47
N ALA A 98 24.96 41.29 -11.49
CA ALA A 98 25.24 42.72 -11.64
C ALA A 98 26.72 43.03 -11.97
N LEU A 99 27.49 42.02 -12.38
CA LEU A 99 28.93 42.06 -12.63
C LEU A 99 29.27 41.64 -14.08
N TYR A 100 28.39 41.92 -15.03
CA TYR A 100 28.74 41.84 -16.46
C TYR A 100 29.63 43.03 -16.82
N ASN A 101 30.90 42.97 -16.40
CA ASN A 101 31.87 44.03 -16.66
C ASN A 101 32.48 43.79 -18.06
N LYS A 102 32.13 44.67 -19.02
CA LYS A 102 32.58 44.58 -20.43
C LYS A 102 34.10 44.67 -20.57
N GLU A 103 34.79 45.22 -19.56
CA GLU A 103 36.25 45.29 -19.53
C GLU A 103 36.90 43.90 -19.49
N ILE A 104 36.25 42.91 -18.86
CA ILE A 104 36.74 41.53 -18.79
C ILE A 104 36.79 40.90 -20.19
N LEU A 105 35.80 41.18 -21.05
CA LEU A 105 35.72 40.62 -22.41
C LEU A 105 36.89 41.03 -23.30
N ASN A 106 37.45 42.23 -23.09
CA ASN A 106 38.62 42.71 -23.84
C ASN A 106 39.96 42.19 -23.28
N SER A 107 39.95 41.62 -22.07
CA SER A 107 41.13 41.02 -21.44
C SER A 107 41.22 39.50 -21.69
N ILE A 108 40.16 38.89 -22.24
CA ILE A 108 40.18 37.48 -22.64
C ILE A 108 41.10 37.35 -23.86
N TRP A 109 42.20 36.60 -23.68
CA TRP A 109 43.12 36.26 -24.76
C TRP A 109 42.36 35.57 -25.89
N GLN A 110 42.49 36.09 -27.11
CA GLN A 110 41.94 35.47 -28.32
C GLN A 110 43.09 34.92 -29.15
N PRO A 111 42.97 33.68 -29.67
CA PRO A 111 44.00 33.12 -30.53
C PRO A 111 44.14 33.94 -31.82
N PRO A 112 45.38 34.10 -32.34
CA PRO A 112 45.63 34.87 -33.56
C PRO A 112 44.94 34.21 -34.75
N ARG A 113 44.25 35.03 -35.55
CA ARG A 113 43.57 34.59 -36.78
C ARG A 113 44.55 34.64 -37.94
N PHE A 114 44.67 33.56 -38.71
CA PHE A 114 45.48 33.53 -39.92
C PHE A 114 44.83 34.40 -41.02
N PRO A 115 45.60 35.20 -41.77
CA PRO A 115 45.08 35.96 -42.90
C PRO A 115 44.68 34.99 -44.02
N GLN A 116 43.41 35.04 -44.43
CA GLN A 116 42.95 34.40 -45.66
C GLN A 116 43.36 35.30 -46.83
N SER A 117 44.13 34.74 -47.76
CA SER A 117 44.53 35.35 -49.04
C SER A 117 43.38 35.41 -50.03
#